data_AF-A0A2V1AED0-F1
#
_entry.id   AF-A0A2V1AED0-F1
#
_cell.length_a   1.000
_cell.length_b   1.000
_cell.length_c   1.000
_cell.angle_alpha   90.00
_cell.angle_beta   90.00
_cell.angle_gamma   90.00
#
_symmetry.space_group_name_H-M   'P 1'
#
loop_
_entity.id
_entity.type
_entity.pdbx_description
1 polymer ?
#
loop_
_entity_poly.entity_id
_entity_poly.type
_entity_poly.pdbx_seq_one_letter_code
_entity_poly.pdbx_strand_id
1 'polypeptide(L)'
;MNFLKKFIGASPIDEVASIPSGKLFLTRAPFSPKGALECLYNDALIKIKKTTKEHYYQISIIKACSEGELNSESVDDEGDDGESDDSNEDSGNNDEKAFSIDPELKFRVYTKSDGTQAISWKDVNGDLGDRFEFSVDEDIKYTEVDNFTFSLYKCLYELRYQKSADDITDISQLSEFVYDPTTDDEAVEMDRFSRFAMSCASSQELR
;
A
#
# COMPACT_ATOMS: atom_id res chain seq x y z
N MET A 1 -1.20 -10.65 33.51
CA MET A 1 0.14 -10.86 32.93
C MET A 1 0.25 -9.92 31.74
N ASN A 2 1.07 -8.88 31.83
CA ASN A 2 1.25 -7.88 30.79
C ASN A 2 2.71 -7.91 30.35
N PHE A 3 3.02 -8.73 29.35
CA PHE A 3 4.35 -8.80 28.75
C PHE A 3 4.15 -8.69 27.25
N LEU A 4 4.29 -7.48 26.70
CA LEU A 4 4.63 -7.14 25.30
C LEU A 4 4.51 -5.62 25.08
N LYS A 5 5.12 -4.82 25.96
CA LYS A 5 5.22 -3.35 25.82
C LYS A 5 6.65 -2.88 25.58
N LYS A 6 7.51 -3.73 25.03
CA LYS A 6 8.94 -3.45 24.84
C LYS A 6 9.46 -3.95 23.50
N PHE A 7 9.05 -3.28 22.43
CA PHE A 7 9.90 -3.01 21.27
C PHE A 7 9.67 -1.55 20.84
N ILE A 8 10.02 -0.61 21.73
CA ILE A 8 10.22 0.80 21.40
C ILE A 8 11.73 1.00 21.48
N GLY A 9 12.43 0.68 20.40
CA GLY A 9 13.88 0.83 20.28
C GLY A 9 14.16 1.69 19.06
N ALA A 10 14.26 3.01 19.27
CA ALA A 10 14.48 4.06 18.28
C ALA A 10 13.49 4.08 17.11
N SER A 11 12.61 5.09 17.07
CA SER A 11 12.09 5.54 15.77
C SER A 11 13.33 5.76 14.89
N PRO A 12 13.41 5.15 13.69
CA PRO A 12 14.41 5.56 12.72
C PRO A 12 14.33 7.09 12.63
N ILE A 13 15.47 7.78 12.57
CA ILE A 13 15.54 9.26 12.50
C ILE A 13 14.69 9.80 11.32
N ASP A 14 14.32 8.92 10.40
CA ASP A 14 13.62 9.17 9.15
C ASP A 14 12.17 8.67 9.12
N GLU A 15 11.60 8.09 10.19
CA GLU A 15 10.19 7.68 10.21
C GLU A 15 9.26 8.86 10.52
N VAL A 16 8.26 9.09 9.65
CA VAL A 16 7.29 10.20 9.76
C VAL A 16 6.00 9.74 10.43
N ALA A 17 5.49 8.58 10.02
CA ALA A 17 4.30 7.95 10.58
C ALA A 17 4.28 6.46 10.24
N SER A 18 3.56 5.67 11.02
CA SER A 18 3.40 4.24 10.77
C SER A 18 2.07 3.72 11.28
N ILE A 19 1.60 2.63 10.66
CA ILE A 19 0.53 1.77 11.17
C ILE A 19 1.15 0.39 11.40
N PRO A 20 1.10 -0.14 12.63
CA PRO A 20 1.96 -1.26 13.02
C PRO A 20 1.43 -2.64 12.60
N SER A 21 0.16 -2.75 12.20
CA SER A 21 -0.46 -4.05 11.85
C SER A 21 -1.49 -3.90 10.74
N GLY A 22 -1.52 -4.89 9.85
CA GLY A 22 -2.42 -4.96 8.72
C GLY A 22 -1.96 -5.96 7.66
N LYS A 23 -2.60 -5.89 6.50
CA LYS A 23 -2.40 -6.82 5.38
C LYS A 23 -2.25 -6.05 4.09
N LEU A 24 -1.31 -6.47 3.24
CA LEU A 24 -1.14 -5.90 1.92
C LEU A 24 -1.80 -6.78 0.87
N PHE A 25 -2.67 -6.17 0.07
CA PHE A 25 -3.30 -6.79 -1.09
C PHE A 25 -2.92 -6.03 -2.35
N LEU A 26 -2.95 -6.74 -3.47
CA LEU A 26 -2.97 -6.19 -4.82
C LEU A 26 -4.35 -6.48 -5.42
N THR A 27 -5.12 -5.41 -5.63
CA THR A 27 -6.41 -5.45 -6.32
C THR A 27 -6.16 -5.26 -7.79
N ARG A 28 -6.58 -6.24 -8.59
CA ARG A 28 -6.44 -6.17 -10.05
C ARG A 28 -7.64 -5.48 -10.67
N ALA A 29 -7.44 -4.93 -11.86
CA ALA A 29 -8.54 -4.41 -12.65
C ALA A 29 -9.66 -5.45 -12.83
N PRO A 30 -10.94 -5.03 -12.83
CA PRO A 30 -12.05 -5.92 -13.16
C PRO A 30 -11.78 -6.63 -14.49
N PHE A 31 -12.05 -7.95 -14.54
CA PHE A 31 -11.79 -8.83 -15.71
C PHE A 31 -10.33 -9.08 -16.06
N SER A 32 -9.38 -8.71 -15.20
CA SER A 32 -8.04 -9.29 -15.31
C SER A 32 -8.14 -10.82 -15.31
N PRO A 33 -7.46 -11.53 -16.23
CA PRO A 33 -7.41 -12.99 -16.22
C PRO A 33 -6.66 -13.53 -14.99
N LYS A 34 -5.89 -12.66 -14.32
CA LYS A 34 -5.26 -12.88 -13.02
C LYS A 34 -6.30 -12.57 -11.94
N GLY A 35 -6.38 -13.38 -10.88
CA GLY A 35 -7.42 -13.25 -9.83
C GLY A 35 -7.59 -11.81 -9.31
N ALA A 36 -8.84 -11.43 -8.99
CA ALA A 36 -9.22 -10.04 -8.73
C ALA A 36 -8.58 -9.43 -7.48
N LEU A 37 -8.18 -10.25 -6.50
CA LEU A 37 -7.57 -9.83 -5.25
C LEU A 37 -6.48 -10.83 -4.85
N GLU A 38 -5.24 -10.34 -4.76
CA GLU A 38 -4.07 -11.12 -4.40
C GLU A 38 -3.57 -10.63 -3.02
N CYS A 39 -3.47 -11.52 -2.03
CA CYS A 39 -2.88 -11.19 -0.74
C CYS A 39 -1.37 -11.32 -0.83
N LEU A 40 -0.64 -10.20 -0.77
CA LEU A 40 0.81 -10.16 -0.84
C LEU A 40 1.43 -10.43 0.53
N TYR A 41 0.94 -9.74 1.57
CA TYR A 41 1.41 -9.91 2.95
C TYR A 41 0.23 -10.13 3.90
N ASN A 42 0.24 -11.25 4.60
CA ASN A 42 -0.78 -11.62 5.58
C ASN A 42 -0.63 -10.93 6.94
N ASP A 43 0.58 -10.44 7.22
CA ASP A 43 0.92 -9.64 8.39
C ASP A 43 2.02 -8.67 7.94
N ALA A 44 1.73 -7.38 8.02
CA ALA A 44 2.60 -6.33 7.58
C ALA A 44 2.34 -5.03 8.33
N LEU A 45 3.37 -4.19 8.36
CA LEU A 45 3.28 -2.82 8.81
C LEU A 45 3.50 -1.87 7.63
N ILE A 46 2.91 -0.68 7.70
CA ILE A 46 3.10 0.39 6.71
C ILE A 46 3.75 1.59 7.39
N LYS A 47 4.73 2.20 6.72
CA LYS A 47 5.49 3.35 7.24
C LYS A 47 5.68 4.41 6.17
N ILE A 48 5.69 5.66 6.59
CA ILE A 48 6.19 6.79 5.79
C ILE A 48 7.61 7.07 6.27
N LYS A 49 8.57 7.07 5.33
CA LYS A 49 9.98 7.35 5.58
C LYS A 49 10.45 8.57 4.78
N LYS A 50 11.32 9.37 5.37
CA LYS A 50 12.09 10.39 4.65
C LYS A 50 13.07 9.69 3.70
N THR A 51 13.34 10.35 2.58
CA THR A 51 14.44 9.97 1.70
C THR A 51 15.65 10.86 1.97
N THR A 52 16.75 10.63 1.27
CA THR A 52 17.93 11.51 1.32
C THR A 52 17.68 12.88 0.68
N LYS A 53 16.59 13.03 -0.09
CA LYS A 53 16.22 14.28 -0.75
C LYS A 53 15.12 14.98 0.04
N GLU A 54 15.36 16.25 0.36
CA GLU A 54 14.41 17.09 1.10
C GLU A 54 13.06 17.19 0.39
N HIS A 55 11.97 17.03 1.14
CA HIS A 55 10.59 16.98 0.66
C HIS A 55 10.24 15.78 -0.24
N TYR A 56 11.09 14.76 -0.29
CA TYR A 56 10.79 13.49 -0.95
C TYR A 56 10.67 12.41 0.12
N TYR A 57 9.60 11.63 0.01
CA TYR A 57 9.19 10.64 0.99
C TYR A 57 8.84 9.34 0.28
N GLN A 58 8.84 8.24 1.04
CA GLN A 58 8.43 6.93 0.55
C GLN A 58 7.47 6.27 1.54
N ILE A 59 6.53 5.50 1.01
CA ILE A 59 5.81 4.49 1.79
C ILE A 59 6.57 3.18 1.68
N SER A 60 6.78 2.54 2.81
CA SER A 60 7.30 1.18 2.86
C SER A 60 6.31 0.26 3.55
N ILE A 61 6.06 -0.90 2.94
CA ILE A 61 5.33 -2.00 3.52
C ILE A 61 6.35 -3.05 3.93
N ILE A 62 6.36 -3.43 5.20
CA ILE A 62 7.30 -4.42 5.72
C ILE A 62 6.49 -5.64 6.18
N LYS A 63 6.76 -6.81 5.58
CA LYS A 63 6.19 -8.09 5.97
C LYS A 63 6.69 -8.45 7.37
N ALA A 64 5.79 -8.85 8.26
CA ALA A 64 6.20 -9.39 9.55
C ALA A 64 6.72 -10.82 9.37
N CYS A 65 8.00 -11.06 9.67
CA CYS A 65 8.54 -12.41 9.75
C CYS A 65 7.95 -13.11 10.97
N SER A 66 7.21 -14.20 10.77
CA SER A 66 6.82 -15.06 11.89
C SER A 66 8.04 -15.83 12.39
N GLU A 67 8.27 -15.91 13.71
CA GLU A 67 9.40 -16.61 14.37
C GLU A 67 9.60 -18.10 13.96
N GLY A 68 8.77 -18.66 13.08
CA GLY A 68 8.90 -20.01 12.51
C GLY A 68 9.58 -20.10 11.13
N GLU A 69 9.82 -18.98 10.42
CA GLU A 69 10.50 -18.98 9.10
C GLU A 69 12.03 -18.92 9.20
N LEU A 70 12.59 -18.64 10.38
CA LEU A 70 14.05 -18.58 10.63
C LEU A 70 14.76 -19.95 10.58
N ASN A 71 14.06 -21.03 10.26
CA ASN A 71 14.57 -22.40 10.34
C ASN A 71 14.74 -23.09 8.99
N SER A 72 14.51 -22.40 7.86
CA SER A 72 14.53 -23.00 6.52
C SER A 72 15.64 -22.51 5.59
N GLU A 73 16.48 -21.56 6.01
CA GLU A 73 17.52 -20.96 5.15
C GLU A 73 18.96 -21.27 5.59
N SER A 74 19.17 -22.41 6.27
CA SER A 74 20.51 -22.96 6.44
C SER A 74 20.54 -24.48 6.22
N VAL A 75 20.29 -24.91 4.98
CA VAL A 75 20.76 -26.20 4.49
C VAL A 75 21.27 -26.01 3.06
N ASP A 76 22.58 -26.14 2.92
CA ASP A 76 23.34 -26.11 1.67
C ASP A 76 22.78 -27.08 0.61
N ASP A 77 22.85 -26.70 -0.66
CA ASP A 77 23.16 -27.68 -1.71
C ASP A 77 24.05 -27.03 -2.78
N GLU A 78 25.29 -27.52 -2.84
CA GLU A 78 26.24 -27.29 -3.91
C GLU A 78 25.78 -28.06 -5.16
N GLY A 79 25.47 -27.40 -6.27
CA GLY A 79 25.41 -28.11 -7.55
C GLY A 79 24.58 -27.51 -8.68
N ASP A 80 25.31 -27.16 -9.74
CA ASP A 80 24.96 -27.35 -11.15
C ASP A 80 24.42 -26.17 -11.96
N ASP A 81 25.03 -26.08 -13.14
CA ASP A 81 25.06 -25.04 -14.16
C ASP A 81 23.79 -25.13 -15.02
N GLY A 82 23.11 -24.00 -15.28
CA GLY A 82 21.83 -24.02 -15.97
C GLY A 82 21.23 -22.64 -16.24
N GLU A 83 21.87 -21.91 -17.14
CA GLU A 83 21.38 -20.71 -17.83
C GLU A 83 19.84 -20.66 -18.00
N SER A 84 19.19 -19.75 -17.27
CA SER A 84 17.90 -19.17 -17.67
C SER A 84 17.87 -17.69 -17.33
N ASP A 85 18.04 -16.90 -18.40
CA ASP A 85 17.81 -15.47 -18.50
C ASP A 85 16.30 -15.19 -18.36
N ASP A 86 15.86 -14.73 -17.19
CA ASP A 86 14.72 -13.81 -17.09
C ASP A 86 14.93 -12.87 -15.90
N SER A 87 15.20 -11.62 -16.26
CA SER A 87 15.34 -10.43 -15.44
C SER A 87 14.29 -10.29 -14.33
N ASN A 88 14.70 -10.53 -13.08
CA ASN A 88 14.39 -9.72 -11.90
C ASN A 88 15.26 -10.21 -10.72
N GLU A 89 16.51 -9.74 -10.69
CA GLU A 89 17.34 -9.82 -9.49
C GLU A 89 16.82 -8.84 -8.42
N ASP A 90 15.87 -9.30 -7.61
CA ASP A 90 15.63 -8.81 -6.25
C ASP A 90 15.47 -10.00 -5.28
N SER A 91 16.34 -11.00 -5.43
CA SER A 91 16.49 -12.08 -4.46
C SER A 91 17.52 -11.66 -3.41
N GLY A 92 17.08 -10.79 -2.50
CA GLY A 92 17.94 -10.32 -1.40
C GLY A 92 17.28 -9.40 -0.35
N ASN A 93 15.96 -9.36 -0.23
CA ASN A 93 15.17 -8.90 0.94
C ASN A 93 13.68 -8.85 0.58
N ASN A 94 13.04 -10.02 0.40
CA ASN A 94 11.63 -10.12 -0.04
C ASN A 94 10.59 -9.57 0.97
N ASP A 95 11.05 -8.96 2.06
CA ASP A 95 10.23 -8.54 3.21
C ASP A 95 9.86 -7.05 3.18
N GLU A 96 10.39 -6.23 2.27
CA GLU A 96 10.02 -4.81 2.18
C GLU A 96 9.63 -4.38 0.75
N LYS A 97 8.47 -3.73 0.62
CA LYS A 97 8.04 -3.06 -0.61
C LYS A 97 7.99 -1.55 -0.42
N ALA A 98 8.80 -0.81 -1.16
CA ALA A 98 8.87 0.65 -1.09
C ALA A 98 8.22 1.33 -2.31
N PHE A 99 7.59 2.48 -2.08
CA PHE A 99 6.89 3.29 -3.06
C PHE A 99 7.20 4.77 -2.82
N SER A 100 7.64 5.49 -3.84
CA SER A 100 7.81 6.95 -3.72
C SER A 100 6.45 7.62 -3.56
N ILE A 101 6.29 8.46 -2.53
CA ILE A 101 5.04 9.24 -2.36
C ILE A 101 4.99 10.26 -3.49
N ASP A 102 3.95 10.17 -4.31
CA ASP A 102 3.71 11.05 -5.44
C ASP A 102 2.18 11.19 -5.68
N PRO A 103 1.68 12.36 -6.11
CA PRO A 103 0.26 12.54 -6.45
C PRO A 103 -0.28 11.53 -7.49
N GLU A 104 0.56 11.00 -8.38
CA GLU A 104 0.17 10.00 -9.38
C GLU A 104 -0.27 8.66 -8.74
N LEU A 105 0.16 8.37 -7.51
CA LEU A 105 -0.29 7.20 -6.76
C LEU A 105 -1.76 7.30 -6.35
N LYS A 106 -2.40 8.48 -6.42
CA LYS A 106 -3.84 8.67 -6.19
C LYS A 106 -4.30 7.98 -4.89
N PHE A 107 -3.65 8.32 -3.76
CA PHE A 107 -3.92 7.71 -2.46
C PHE A 107 -5.36 7.89 -2.00
N ARG A 108 -5.97 6.81 -1.51
CA ARG A 108 -7.34 6.80 -1.01
C ARG A 108 -7.42 6.11 0.33
N VAL A 109 -8.14 6.71 1.28
CA VAL A 109 -8.45 6.12 2.58
C VAL A 109 -9.96 5.94 2.69
N TYR A 110 -10.41 4.76 3.11
CA TYR A 110 -11.83 4.45 3.22
C TYR A 110 -12.09 3.36 4.26
N THR A 111 -13.34 3.28 4.69
CA THR A 111 -13.85 2.18 5.52
C THR A 111 -14.59 1.19 4.62
N LYS A 112 -14.22 -0.09 4.71
CA LYS A 112 -14.87 -1.21 4.03
C LYS A 112 -16.23 -1.53 4.67
N SER A 113 -17.02 -2.36 4.00
CA SER A 113 -18.36 -2.76 4.47
C SER A 113 -18.37 -3.54 5.78
N ASP A 114 -17.26 -4.21 6.11
CA ASP A 114 -17.03 -4.92 7.37
C ASP A 114 -16.58 -3.99 8.51
N GLY A 115 -16.37 -2.70 8.24
CA GLY A 115 -15.86 -1.74 9.21
C GLY A 115 -14.32 -1.64 9.26
N THR A 116 -13.61 -2.39 8.43
CA THR A 116 -12.15 -2.35 8.36
C THR A 116 -11.68 -1.08 7.62
N GLN A 117 -10.70 -0.35 8.14
CA GLN A 117 -10.09 0.77 7.42
C GLN A 117 -9.04 0.28 6.42
N ALA A 118 -8.95 0.94 5.28
CA ALA A 118 -7.98 0.60 4.25
C ALA A 118 -7.38 1.85 3.61
N ILE A 119 -6.12 1.72 3.21
CA ILE A 119 -5.36 2.73 2.45
C ILE A 119 -5.01 2.09 1.12
N SER A 120 -5.40 2.70 0.00
CA SER A 120 -5.12 2.17 -1.34
C SER A 120 -4.41 3.18 -2.24
N TRP A 121 -3.57 2.70 -3.15
CA TRP A 121 -2.88 3.52 -4.13
C TRP A 121 -2.72 2.80 -5.47
N LYS A 122 -2.60 3.56 -6.56
CA LYS A 122 -2.41 3.05 -7.92
C LYS A 122 -1.07 2.32 -8.02
N ASP A 123 -1.07 1.17 -8.66
CA ASP A 123 0.16 0.54 -9.10
C ASP A 123 0.60 1.21 -10.42
N VAL A 124 1.52 2.17 -10.33
CA VAL A 124 2.02 2.92 -11.50
C VAL A 124 2.86 2.06 -12.44
N ASN A 125 3.39 0.93 -11.95
CA ASN A 125 4.20 -0.01 -12.73
C ASN A 125 3.41 -1.27 -13.12
N GLY A 126 2.16 -1.39 -12.69
CA GLY A 126 1.29 -2.55 -12.91
C GLY A 126 0.38 -2.43 -14.11
N ASP A 127 -0.59 -3.33 -14.20
CA ASP A 127 -1.61 -3.30 -15.26
C ASP A 127 -2.60 -2.13 -15.01
N LEU A 128 -3.22 -1.60 -16.07
CA LEU A 128 -4.16 -0.47 -15.95
C LEU A 128 -5.31 -0.83 -15.01
N GLY A 129 -5.43 -0.09 -13.91
CA GLY A 129 -6.48 -0.29 -12.89
C GLY A 129 -6.00 -1.07 -11.67
N ASP A 130 -4.78 -1.60 -11.68
CA ASP A 130 -4.20 -2.27 -10.52
C ASP A 130 -3.94 -1.25 -9.39
N ARG A 131 -4.23 -1.69 -8.17
CA ARG A 131 -4.05 -0.90 -6.95
C ARG A 131 -3.55 -1.76 -5.82
N PHE A 132 -2.59 -1.25 -5.07
CA PHE A 132 -2.28 -1.80 -3.76
C PHE A 132 -3.33 -1.35 -2.75
N GLU A 133 -3.63 -2.22 -1.78
CA GLU A 133 -4.51 -1.93 -0.65
C GLU A 133 -3.87 -2.46 0.62
N PHE A 134 -3.57 -1.56 1.55
CA PHE A 134 -3.21 -1.91 2.92
C PHE A 134 -4.48 -1.91 3.78
N SER A 135 -4.93 -3.09 4.18
CA SER A 135 -6.06 -3.28 5.08
C SER A 135 -5.56 -3.25 6.52
N VAL A 136 -6.03 -2.29 7.31
CA VAL A 136 -5.61 -2.07 8.70
C VAL A 136 -6.31 -3.08 9.61
N ASP A 137 -5.58 -3.67 10.56
CA ASP A 137 -6.19 -4.61 11.51
C ASP A 137 -7.13 -3.92 12.52
N GLU A 138 -8.09 -4.68 13.05
CA GLU A 138 -9.18 -4.18 13.90
C GLU A 138 -8.72 -3.58 15.24
N ASP A 139 -7.52 -3.92 15.70
CA ASP A 139 -6.94 -3.43 16.95
C ASP A 139 -6.37 -2.01 16.84
N ILE A 140 -6.15 -1.53 15.60
CA ILE A 140 -5.69 -0.18 15.31
C ILE A 140 -6.87 0.80 15.37
N LYS A 141 -6.68 1.90 16.09
CA LYS A 141 -7.72 2.93 16.22
C LYS A 141 -7.83 3.76 14.95
N TYR A 142 -9.06 4.21 14.67
CA TYR A 142 -9.33 5.11 13.55
C TYR A 142 -8.50 6.39 13.59
N THR A 143 -8.26 6.93 14.79
CA THR A 143 -7.41 8.10 14.98
C THR A 143 -5.95 7.88 14.56
N GLU A 144 -5.44 6.64 14.63
CA GLU A 144 -4.08 6.31 14.18
C GLU A 144 -4.01 6.31 12.65
N VAL A 145 -5.04 5.79 11.99
CA VAL A 145 -5.19 5.87 10.52
C VAL A 145 -5.37 7.32 10.05
N ASP A 146 -6.15 8.12 10.77
CA ASP A 146 -6.35 9.55 10.47
C ASP A 146 -5.02 10.33 10.59
N ASN A 147 -4.24 10.08 11.65
CA ASN A 147 -2.93 10.69 11.83
C ASN A 147 -1.94 10.28 10.73
N PHE A 148 -1.94 8.99 10.35
CA PHE A 148 -1.14 8.50 9.23
C PHE A 148 -1.52 9.21 7.92
N THR A 149 -2.82 9.34 7.66
CA THR A 149 -3.36 10.01 6.47
C THR A 149 -2.98 11.49 6.44
N PHE A 150 -3.06 12.17 7.58
CA PHE A 150 -2.65 13.57 7.68
C PHE A 150 -1.16 13.74 7.38
N SER A 151 -0.30 12.86 7.93
CA SER A 151 1.13 12.84 7.61
C SER A 151 1.41 12.57 6.14
N LEU A 152 0.67 11.64 5.52
CA LEU A 152 0.77 11.35 4.08
C LEU A 152 0.47 12.59 3.22
N TYR A 153 -0.61 13.30 3.54
CA TYR A 153 -0.98 14.51 2.82
C TYR A 153 -0.01 15.67 3.05
N LYS A 154 0.58 15.77 4.24
CA LYS A 154 1.70 16.69 4.47
C LYS A 154 2.88 16.36 3.56
N CYS A 155 3.28 15.10 3.46
CA CYS A 155 4.35 14.68 2.55
C CYS A 155 4.05 15.04 1.09
N LEU A 156 2.81 14.87 0.62
CA LEU A 156 2.40 15.30 -0.73
C LEU A 156 2.45 16.82 -0.92
N TYR A 157 2.02 17.59 0.09
CA TYR A 157 2.16 19.05 0.09
C TYR A 157 3.62 19.47 -0.04
N GLU A 158 4.50 18.89 0.78
CA GLU A 158 5.91 19.24 0.76
C GLU A 158 6.54 18.92 -0.60
N LEU A 159 6.25 17.74 -1.16
CA LEU A 159 6.70 17.38 -2.50
C LEU A 159 6.20 18.38 -3.56
N ARG A 160 4.91 18.73 -3.51
CA ARG A 160 4.24 19.58 -4.51
C ARG A 160 4.76 21.03 -4.51
N TYR A 161 5.02 21.57 -3.32
CA TYR A 161 5.38 22.99 -3.14
C TYR A 161 6.84 23.22 -2.77
N GLN A 162 7.59 22.16 -2.48
CA GLN A 162 8.98 22.20 -2.01
C GLN A 162 9.12 23.13 -0.78
N LYS A 163 8.23 22.93 0.21
CA LYS A 163 8.14 23.71 1.45
C LYS A 163 7.71 22.81 2.60
N SER A 164 8.20 23.10 3.82
CA SER A 164 7.75 22.40 5.03
C SER A 164 6.24 22.54 5.26
N ALA A 165 5.63 21.47 5.76
CA ALA A 165 4.22 21.39 6.17
C ALA A 165 4.02 21.53 7.70
N ASP A 166 5.03 22.02 8.43
CA ASP A 166 4.98 22.13 9.90
C ASP A 166 3.84 23.03 10.41
N ASP A 167 3.57 24.13 9.71
CA ASP A 167 2.52 25.09 10.07
C ASP A 167 1.09 24.60 9.75
N ILE A 168 0.96 23.49 9.02
CA ILE A 168 -0.33 22.91 8.66
C ILE A 168 -0.86 22.11 9.85
N THR A 169 -1.98 22.55 10.43
CA THR A 169 -2.57 21.96 11.63
C THR A 169 -3.94 21.33 11.40
N ASP A 170 -4.56 21.60 10.25
CA ASP A 170 -5.88 21.09 9.88
C ASP A 170 -5.79 20.36 8.53
N ILE A 171 -6.32 19.14 8.48
CA ILE A 171 -6.38 18.31 7.28
C ILE A 171 -7.22 18.97 6.16
N SER A 172 -8.14 19.86 6.51
CA SER A 172 -8.93 20.62 5.52
C SER A 172 -8.06 21.49 4.60
N GLN A 173 -6.87 21.92 5.06
CA GLN A 173 -5.90 22.68 4.27
C GLN A 173 -5.19 21.83 3.20
N LEU A 174 -5.32 20.51 3.29
CA LEU A 174 -4.70 19.53 2.40
C LEU A 174 -5.73 18.85 1.50
N SER A 175 -6.92 19.43 1.36
CA SER A 175 -8.03 18.83 0.61
C SER A 175 -7.71 18.55 -0.87
N GLU A 176 -6.74 19.26 -1.46
CA GLU A 176 -6.30 19.03 -2.84
C GLU A 176 -5.64 17.66 -3.06
N PHE A 177 -5.13 17.02 -2.00
CA PHE A 177 -4.50 15.71 -2.04
C PHE A 177 -5.50 14.57 -1.76
N VAL A 178 -6.75 14.89 -1.45
CA VAL A 178 -7.81 13.91 -1.30
C VAL A 178 -8.24 13.45 -2.69
N TYR A 179 -7.95 12.20 -3.00
CA TYR A 179 -8.36 11.59 -4.25
C TYR A 179 -9.86 11.25 -4.27
N ASP A 180 -10.59 11.83 -5.23
CA ASP A 180 -11.97 11.47 -5.53
C ASP A 180 -12.04 10.63 -6.82
N PRO A 181 -12.33 9.31 -6.73
CA PRO A 181 -12.40 8.44 -7.90
C PRO A 181 -13.51 8.81 -8.88
N THR A 182 -14.52 9.59 -8.45
CA THR A 182 -15.62 10.01 -9.35
C THR A 182 -15.23 11.11 -10.33
N THR A 183 -14.10 11.78 -10.07
CA THR A 183 -13.55 12.85 -10.90
C THR A 183 -12.41 12.40 -11.81
N ASP A 184 -12.05 11.12 -11.74
CA ASP A 184 -10.95 10.54 -12.48
C ASP A 184 -11.47 9.78 -13.70
N ASP A 185 -11.22 10.31 -14.90
CA ASP A 185 -11.71 9.72 -16.16
C ASP A 185 -11.29 8.25 -16.31
N GLU A 186 -10.07 7.88 -15.89
CA GLU A 186 -9.60 6.48 -15.93
C GLU A 186 -10.48 5.58 -15.04
N ALA A 187 -10.79 6.05 -13.83
CA ALA A 187 -11.59 5.29 -12.87
C ALA A 187 -13.07 5.21 -13.30
N VAL A 188 -13.60 6.29 -13.88
CA VAL A 188 -14.97 6.36 -14.40
C VAL A 188 -15.17 5.43 -15.60
N GLU A 189 -14.23 5.42 -16.55
CA GLU A 189 -14.30 4.51 -17.70
C GLU A 189 -14.13 3.05 -17.26
N MET A 190 -13.26 2.77 -16.28
CA MET A 190 -13.12 1.42 -15.70
C MET A 190 -14.41 0.92 -15.04
N ASP A 191 -15.08 1.77 -14.25
CA ASP A 191 -16.36 1.46 -13.61
C ASP A 191 -17.48 1.26 -14.66
N ARG A 192 -17.53 2.11 -15.70
CA ARG A 192 -18.46 1.97 -16.82
C ARG A 192 -18.27 0.63 -17.54
N PHE A 193 -17.03 0.29 -17.87
CA PHE A 193 -16.69 -0.97 -18.53
C PHE A 193 -17.09 -2.16 -17.67
N SER A 194 -16.88 -2.06 -16.35
CA SER A 194 -17.23 -3.11 -15.41
C SER A 194 -18.73 -3.35 -15.28
N ARG A 195 -19.53 -2.28 -15.24
CA ARG A 195 -20.99 -2.40 -15.25
C ARG A 195 -21.50 -3.01 -16.55
N PHE A 196 -20.91 -2.63 -17.69
CA PHE A 196 -21.28 -3.19 -18.98
C PHE A 196 -20.98 -4.69 -19.06
N ALA A 197 -19.79 -5.11 -18.66
CA ALA A 197 -19.40 -6.52 -18.65
C ALA A 197 -20.27 -7.37 -17.71
N MET A 198 -20.60 -6.87 -16.50
CA MET A 198 -21.54 -7.56 -15.60
C MET A 198 -22.94 -7.71 -16.20
N SER A 199 -23.44 -6.68 -16.89
CA SER A 199 -24.74 -6.74 -17.59
C SER A 199 -24.75 -7.81 -18.70
N CYS A 200 -23.63 -7.96 -19.43
CA CYS A 200 -23.48 -8.98 -20.46
C CYS A 200 -23.44 -10.40 -19.88
N ALA A 201 -22.70 -10.61 -18.78
CA ALA A 201 -22.61 -11.91 -18.10
C ALA A 201 -23.97 -12.36 -17.55
N SER A 202 -24.70 -11.48 -16.87
CA SER A 202 -26.04 -11.78 -16.35
C SER A 202 -27.06 -12.11 -17.46
N SER A 203 -26.88 -11.54 -18.65
CA SER A 203 -27.75 -11.81 -19.81
C SER A 203 -27.48 -13.17 -20.47
N GLN A 204 -26.31 -13.77 -20.25
CA GLN A 204 -25.96 -15.09 -20.80
C GLN A 204 -26.46 -16.26 -19.93
N GLU A 205 -26.63 -16.06 -18.62
CA GLU A 205 -27.17 -17.10 -17.71
C GLU A 205 -28.69 -17.29 -17.80
N LEU A 206 -29.40 -16.38 -18.49
CA LEU A 206 -30.86 -16.42 -18.67
C LEU A 206 -31.30 -17.08 -20.00
N ARG A 207 -30.40 -17.76 -20.71
CA ARG A 207 -30.70 -18.48 -21.97
C ARG A 207 -30.45 -19.97 -21.89
#